data_AF-A0A950T3X0-F1
#
_entry.id   AF-A0A950T3X0-F1
#
_cell.length_a   1.000
_cell.length_b   1.000
_cell.length_c   1.000
_cell.angle_alpha   90.00
_cell.angle_beta   90.00
_cell.angle_gamma   90.00
#
_symmetry.space_group_name_H-M   'P 1'
#
loop_
_entity.id
_entity.type
_entity.pdbx_description
1 polymer ?
#
loop_
_entity_poly.entity_id
_entity_poly.type
_entity_poly.pdbx_seq_one_letter_code
_entity_poly.pdbx_strand_id
1 'polypeptide(L)'
;MDTAFFPLDRELKLERSGLTPHAHECLVRLGAWMPFVHAAQQLEAMLGVQVSPSTVRRLTEAAGKLCEHLQNAPALPQADQRPTEQANSSTPMAMSADGAMVFVRGRGWQEVKTLVLAEVEPLLPEASPHACQRRTREHTTFSRLSDAETFSDLCSGEISRRGIERAPQVCAIQDGAIWLQGFVDGHRHDAVRILDFYHAAEYVSAIEEEVRALGGHLPMKWLEGVLHRLKHDGPSRVLKHLSWLVERFGPSPTLQSNLSYLLKREEQMQYPLYQAAGWPIGSGMVESAHKRVLQARLKGAGMQWADHNVNAMLALRTMIDNVRWEQEWQERRDFSLQQQHEQACARQSRQQQKAIETLKPLVARFLLLQAHCQLASRALLAAAAPPPSPRRRSAFNPWRGDPSKAFPLQAKK
;
A
#
# COMPACT_ATOMS: atom_id res chain seq x y z
N MET A 1 9.98 24.07 -25.38
CA MET A 1 8.62 23.62 -25.72
C MET A 1 7.73 23.98 -24.56
N ASP A 2 7.08 25.13 -24.66
CA ASP A 2 6.05 25.55 -23.70
C ASP A 2 4.86 24.59 -23.83
N THR A 3 4.54 23.90 -22.73
CA THR A 3 3.34 23.06 -22.69
C THR A 3 2.15 23.97 -22.47
N ALA A 4 1.37 24.17 -23.54
CA ALA A 4 0.16 24.96 -23.53
C ALA A 4 -0.81 24.44 -22.45
N PHE A 5 -1.43 25.38 -21.74
CA PHE A 5 -2.48 25.14 -20.76
C PHE A 5 -3.79 24.87 -21.51
N PHE A 6 -4.39 23.69 -21.33
CA PHE A 6 -5.66 23.30 -21.95
C PHE A 6 -6.77 23.23 -20.88
N PRO A 7 -7.59 24.27 -20.71
CA PRO A 7 -8.70 24.29 -19.74
C PRO A 7 -9.70 23.14 -19.96
N LEU A 8 -9.90 22.75 -21.22
CA LEU A 8 -10.84 21.71 -21.62
C LEU A 8 -10.43 20.32 -21.12
N ASP A 9 -9.13 20.03 -21.02
CA ASP A 9 -8.65 18.74 -20.48
C ASP A 9 -9.04 18.56 -19.01
N ARG A 10 -9.09 19.65 -18.24
CA ARG A 10 -9.56 19.63 -16.85
C ARG A 10 -11.06 19.41 -16.77
N GLU A 11 -11.83 20.09 -17.63
CA GLU A 11 -13.28 19.96 -17.68
C GLU A 11 -13.70 18.54 -18.09
N LEU A 12 -12.96 17.95 -19.04
CA LEU A 12 -13.15 16.58 -19.51
C LEU A 12 -12.47 15.52 -18.61
N LYS A 13 -11.80 15.94 -17.53
CA LYS A 13 -11.03 15.07 -16.62
C LYS A 13 -10.06 14.14 -17.35
N LEU A 14 -9.45 14.62 -18.42
CA LEU A 14 -8.47 13.88 -19.21
C LEU A 14 -7.17 13.77 -18.43
N GLU A 15 -6.72 12.54 -18.23
CA GLU A 15 -5.37 12.29 -17.73
C GLU A 15 -4.35 12.49 -18.85
N ARG A 16 -3.06 12.66 -18.49
CA ARG A 16 -1.95 12.82 -19.47
C ARG A 16 -1.66 11.57 -20.33
N SER A 17 -2.59 10.62 -20.40
CA SER A 17 -2.49 9.40 -21.20
C SER A 17 -2.73 9.67 -22.70
N GLY A 18 -3.42 10.75 -23.05
CA GLY A 18 -3.91 11.00 -24.42
C GLY A 18 -5.10 10.10 -24.79
N LEU A 19 -5.70 9.44 -23.80
CA LEU A 19 -6.88 8.58 -23.94
C LEU A 19 -8.05 9.20 -23.18
N THR A 20 -9.27 8.86 -23.59
CA THR A 20 -10.44 9.13 -22.76
C THR A 20 -10.33 8.38 -21.42
N PRO A 21 -10.99 8.84 -20.34
CA PRO A 21 -10.88 8.19 -19.03
C PRO A 21 -11.30 6.71 -19.08
N HIS A 22 -12.37 6.42 -19.83
CA HIS A 22 -12.84 5.06 -20.04
C HIS A 22 -11.84 4.18 -20.82
N ALA A 23 -11.27 4.68 -21.91
CA ALA A 23 -10.26 3.93 -22.67
C ALA A 23 -8.99 3.68 -21.84
N HIS A 24 -8.57 4.65 -21.01
CA HIS A 24 -7.44 4.47 -20.10
C HIS A 24 -7.74 3.37 -19.07
N GLU A 25 -8.91 3.40 -18.46
CA GLU A 25 -9.33 2.38 -17.50
C GLU A 25 -9.37 0.98 -18.12
N CYS A 26 -10.01 0.83 -19.30
CA CYS A 26 -10.05 -0.43 -20.03
C CYS A 26 -8.63 -0.93 -20.34
N LEU A 27 -7.74 -0.04 -20.79
CA LEU A 27 -6.35 -0.37 -21.06
C LEU A 27 -5.64 -0.93 -19.82
N VAL A 28 -5.75 -0.27 -18.67
CA VAL A 28 -5.09 -0.72 -17.43
C VAL A 28 -5.70 -2.04 -16.95
N ARG A 29 -7.02 -2.17 -17.02
CA ARG A 29 -7.72 -3.40 -16.63
C ARG A 29 -7.27 -4.59 -17.46
N LEU A 30 -7.18 -4.43 -18.78
CA LEU A 30 -6.65 -5.45 -19.68
C LEU A 30 -5.17 -5.74 -19.38
N GLY A 31 -4.35 -4.71 -19.19
CA GLY A 31 -2.92 -4.86 -18.86
C GLY A 31 -2.66 -5.63 -17.56
N ALA A 32 -3.58 -5.56 -16.60
CA ALA A 32 -3.56 -6.31 -15.35
C ALA A 32 -4.01 -7.78 -15.50
N TRP A 33 -4.70 -8.15 -16.58
CA TRP A 33 -5.18 -9.52 -16.82
C TRP A 33 -4.35 -10.30 -17.82
N MET A 34 -3.69 -9.63 -18.77
CA MET A 34 -3.02 -10.32 -19.88
C MET A 34 -1.70 -9.65 -20.30
N PRO A 35 -0.88 -10.33 -21.11
CA PRO A 35 0.30 -9.73 -21.72
C PRO A 35 -0.06 -8.45 -22.49
N PHE A 36 0.82 -7.44 -22.41
CA PHE A 36 0.54 -6.10 -22.94
C PHE A 36 0.26 -6.05 -24.46
N VAL A 37 0.81 -7.00 -25.21
CA VAL A 37 0.52 -7.16 -26.65
C VAL A 37 -0.95 -7.53 -26.86
N HIS A 38 -1.46 -8.51 -26.11
CA HIS A 38 -2.86 -8.92 -26.18
C HIS A 38 -3.79 -7.82 -25.66
N ALA A 39 -3.41 -7.13 -24.59
CA ALA A 39 -4.19 -6.01 -24.08
C ALA A 39 -4.36 -4.89 -25.14
N ALA A 40 -3.31 -4.58 -25.91
CA ALA A 40 -3.40 -3.63 -27.02
C ALA A 40 -4.36 -4.12 -28.12
N GLN A 41 -4.25 -5.39 -28.52
CA GLN A 41 -5.14 -6.01 -29.51
C GLN A 41 -6.61 -5.98 -29.08
N GLN A 42 -6.89 -6.29 -27.81
CA GLN A 42 -8.25 -6.27 -27.27
C GLN A 42 -8.81 -4.86 -27.18
N LEU A 43 -7.99 -3.87 -26.83
CA LEU A 43 -8.43 -2.47 -26.81
C LEU A 43 -8.83 -1.96 -28.20
N GLU A 44 -8.07 -2.33 -29.23
CA GLU A 44 -8.41 -2.03 -30.62
C GLU A 44 -9.69 -2.76 -31.04
N ALA A 45 -9.79 -4.06 -30.76
CA ALA A 45 -10.95 -4.86 -31.17
C ALA A 45 -12.26 -4.40 -30.52
N MET A 46 -12.23 -3.99 -29.25
CA MET A 46 -13.43 -3.64 -28.49
C MET A 46 -13.80 -2.15 -28.60
N LEU A 47 -12.82 -1.26 -28.65
CA LEU A 47 -13.03 0.20 -28.59
C LEU A 47 -12.57 0.94 -29.84
N GLY A 48 -11.93 0.27 -30.81
CA GLY A 48 -11.31 0.92 -31.96
C GLY A 48 -10.09 1.78 -31.62
N VAL A 49 -9.55 1.65 -30.40
CA VAL A 49 -8.43 2.48 -29.90
C VAL A 49 -7.11 1.75 -30.13
N GLN A 50 -6.30 2.27 -31.05
CA GLN A 50 -4.98 1.74 -31.35
C GLN A 50 -3.91 2.32 -30.41
N VAL A 51 -3.20 1.46 -29.70
CA VAL A 51 -2.08 1.82 -28.83
C VAL A 51 -0.95 0.81 -28.97
N SER A 52 0.29 1.28 -28.81
CA SER A 52 1.43 0.35 -28.77
C SER A 52 1.42 -0.50 -27.49
N PRO A 53 1.94 -1.74 -27.50
CA PRO A 53 2.13 -2.53 -26.28
C PRO A 53 2.97 -1.82 -25.21
N SER A 54 3.93 -0.99 -25.64
CA SER A 54 4.75 -0.16 -24.76
C SER A 54 3.93 0.92 -24.05
N THR A 55 2.94 1.50 -24.73
CA THR A 55 1.97 2.44 -24.12
C THR A 55 1.12 1.73 -23.09
N VAL A 56 0.60 0.53 -23.40
CA VAL A 56 -0.18 -0.27 -22.45
C VAL A 56 0.63 -0.56 -21.20
N ARG A 57 1.85 -1.05 -21.36
CA ARG A 57 2.77 -1.31 -20.23
C ARG A 57 2.98 -0.07 -19.38
N ARG A 58 3.38 1.04 -19.99
CA ARG A 58 3.71 2.29 -19.28
C ARG A 58 2.54 2.81 -18.46
N LEU A 59 1.34 2.84 -19.05
CA LEU A 59 0.14 3.34 -18.39
C LEU A 59 -0.35 2.37 -17.30
N THR A 60 -0.31 1.07 -17.55
CA THR A 60 -0.65 0.04 -16.55
C THR A 60 0.28 0.11 -15.34
N GLU A 61 1.60 0.16 -15.56
CA GLU A 61 2.58 0.24 -14.48
C GLU A 61 2.47 1.58 -13.72
N ALA A 62 2.20 2.69 -14.42
CA ALA A 62 2.00 3.98 -13.77
C ALA A 62 0.73 4.01 -12.89
N ALA A 63 -0.38 3.46 -13.38
CA ALA A 63 -1.60 3.32 -12.60
C ALA A 63 -1.40 2.39 -11.41
N GLY A 64 -0.72 1.26 -11.61
CA GLY A 64 -0.41 0.31 -10.55
C GLY A 64 0.45 0.89 -9.44
N LYS A 65 1.44 1.73 -9.76
CA LYS A 65 2.25 2.45 -8.74
C LYS A 65 1.40 3.37 -7.88
N LEU A 66 0.38 3.98 -8.48
CA LEU A 66 -0.53 4.85 -7.74
C LEU A 66 -1.47 4.04 -6.84
N CYS A 67 -2.01 2.92 -7.34
CA CYS A 67 -2.78 1.98 -6.52
C CYS A 67 -1.94 1.40 -5.38
N GLU A 68 -0.68 1.03 -5.64
CA GLU A 68 0.26 0.58 -4.61
C GLU A 68 0.44 1.64 -3.52
N HIS A 69 0.68 2.90 -3.92
CA HIS A 69 0.82 4.00 -2.98
C HIS A 69 -0.42 4.18 -2.11
N LEU A 70 -1.61 4.17 -2.70
CA LEU A 70 -2.88 4.34 -1.98
C LEU A 70 -3.18 3.16 -1.04
N GLN A 71 -2.94 1.92 -1.49
CA GLN A 71 -3.10 0.73 -0.66
C GLN A 71 -2.11 0.67 0.51
N ASN A 72 -0.90 1.23 0.33
CA ASN A 72 0.11 1.29 1.39
C ASN A 72 -0.10 2.51 2.32
N ALA A 73 -0.87 3.52 1.90
CA ALA A 73 -1.04 4.77 2.63
C ALA A 73 -1.54 4.59 4.08
N PRO A 74 -2.47 3.66 4.39
CA PRO A 74 -2.90 3.41 5.77
C PRO A 74 -1.79 2.92 6.71
N ALA A 75 -0.72 2.32 6.17
CA ALA A 75 0.42 1.85 6.96
C ALA A 75 1.48 2.95 7.19
N LEU A 76 1.35 4.12 6.55
CA LEU A 76 2.33 5.20 6.70
C LEU A 76 2.10 5.98 8.01
N PRO A 77 3.17 6.47 8.68
CA PRO A 77 3.03 7.23 9.94
C PRO A 77 2.18 8.50 9.84
N GLN A 78 2.02 9.02 8.63
CA GLN A 78 1.26 10.23 8.31
C GLN A 78 -0.20 9.93 7.94
N ALA A 79 -0.61 8.66 7.98
CA ALA A 79 -1.98 8.26 7.72
C ALA A 79 -2.93 8.99 8.69
N ASP A 80 -3.99 9.57 8.13
CA ASP A 80 -5.04 10.16 8.94
C ASP A 80 -5.68 9.03 9.76
N GLN A 81 -5.51 9.08 11.09
CA GLN A 81 -6.06 8.09 12.02
C GLN A 81 -7.59 8.17 12.13
N ARG A 82 -8.25 8.95 11.27
CA ARG A 82 -9.70 8.92 11.12
C ARG A 82 -10.13 7.46 11.02
N PRO A 83 -11.05 7.00 11.88
CA PRO A 83 -11.50 5.63 11.84
C PRO A 83 -12.02 5.37 10.42
N THR A 84 -11.32 4.54 9.65
CA THR A 84 -11.95 3.89 8.50
C THR A 84 -13.23 3.27 9.03
N GLU A 85 -14.35 3.36 8.32
CA GLU A 85 -15.60 2.74 8.76
C GLU A 85 -15.31 1.27 9.08
N GLN A 86 -15.19 1.01 10.37
CA GLN A 86 -14.32 -0.03 10.87
C GLN A 86 -15.24 -1.20 11.13
N ALA A 87 -15.25 -2.20 10.24
CA ALA A 87 -16.19 -3.32 10.33
C ALA A 87 -16.20 -3.89 11.76
N ASN A 88 -17.35 -3.80 12.44
CA ASN A 88 -17.54 -4.48 13.72
C ASN A 88 -17.75 -5.96 13.41
N SER A 89 -16.65 -6.70 13.33
CA SER A 89 -16.66 -8.14 13.17
C SER A 89 -17.12 -8.79 14.49
N SER A 90 -18.45 -8.89 14.69
CA SER A 90 -19.01 -9.79 15.73
C SER A 90 -18.81 -11.27 15.39
N THR A 91 -18.25 -11.57 14.22
CA THR A 91 -17.99 -12.89 13.69
C THR A 91 -16.55 -13.34 13.95
N PRO A 92 -16.32 -14.65 14.15
CA PRO A 92 -14.98 -15.22 14.14
C PRO A 92 -14.29 -15.02 12.78
N MET A 93 -12.98 -14.79 12.78
CA MET A 93 -12.20 -14.49 11.58
C MET A 93 -11.11 -15.54 11.33
N ALA A 94 -10.69 -15.65 10.08
CA ALA A 94 -9.53 -16.41 9.66
C ALA A 94 -8.52 -15.50 8.99
N MET A 95 -7.24 -15.71 9.31
CA MET A 95 -6.11 -15.13 8.60
C MET A 95 -5.20 -16.25 8.11
N SER A 96 -4.71 -16.11 6.88
CA SER A 96 -3.74 -17.04 6.29
C SER A 96 -2.75 -16.22 5.49
N ALA A 97 -1.46 -16.51 5.64
CA ALA A 97 -0.42 -15.83 4.89
C ALA A 97 0.62 -16.84 4.43
N ASP A 98 1.20 -16.58 3.26
CA ASP A 98 2.13 -17.49 2.58
C ASP A 98 3.04 -16.70 1.63
N GLY A 99 4.18 -17.29 1.29
CA GLY A 99 5.17 -16.79 0.35
C GLY A 99 5.12 -17.55 -0.98
N ALA A 100 5.21 -16.84 -2.10
CA ALA A 100 5.29 -17.44 -3.42
C ALA A 100 6.34 -16.76 -4.31
N MET A 101 7.12 -17.58 -5.03
CA MET A 101 8.25 -17.11 -5.81
C MET A 101 7.83 -16.50 -7.16
N VAL A 102 8.40 -15.34 -7.47
CA VAL A 102 8.35 -14.66 -8.77
C VAL A 102 9.76 -14.36 -9.26
N PHE A 103 9.96 -14.31 -10.58
CA PHE A 103 11.28 -14.02 -11.14
C PHE A 103 11.46 -12.52 -11.41
N VAL A 104 12.42 -11.92 -10.73
CA VAL A 104 12.77 -10.50 -10.83
C VAL A 104 14.09 -10.35 -11.57
N ARG A 105 14.09 -9.54 -12.64
CA ARG A 105 15.27 -9.28 -13.46
C ARG A 105 16.39 -8.68 -12.61
N GLY A 106 17.57 -9.29 -12.69
CA GLY A 106 18.75 -8.89 -11.92
C GLY A 106 18.80 -9.39 -10.47
N ARG A 107 17.69 -9.91 -9.92
CA ARG A 107 17.63 -10.47 -8.56
C ARG A 107 17.32 -11.97 -8.51
N GLY A 108 16.86 -12.55 -9.62
CA GLY A 108 16.47 -13.96 -9.68
C GLY A 108 15.11 -14.21 -9.02
N TRP A 109 14.94 -15.40 -8.44
CA TRP A 109 13.72 -15.76 -7.73
C TRP A 109 13.61 -14.96 -6.43
N GLN A 110 12.50 -14.25 -6.26
CA GLN A 110 12.19 -13.48 -5.06
C GLN A 110 10.80 -13.86 -4.55
N GLU A 111 10.61 -13.80 -3.25
CA GLU A 111 9.37 -14.22 -2.60
C GLU A 111 8.41 -13.04 -2.44
N VAL A 112 7.22 -13.15 -3.04
CA VAL A 112 6.07 -12.29 -2.77
C VAL A 112 5.29 -12.88 -1.61
N LYS A 113 4.96 -12.05 -0.63
CA LYS A 113 4.12 -12.43 0.51
C LYS A 113 2.67 -12.06 0.23
N THR A 114 1.75 -12.94 0.59
CA THR A 114 0.32 -12.75 0.42
C THR A 114 -0.40 -13.03 1.73
N LEU A 115 -1.31 -12.15 2.11
CA LEU A 115 -2.24 -12.28 3.22
C LEU A 115 -3.64 -12.46 2.65
N VAL A 116 -4.41 -13.36 3.25
CA VAL A 116 -5.84 -13.52 3.05
C VAL A 116 -6.55 -13.42 4.39
N LEU A 117 -7.57 -12.58 4.42
CA LEU A 117 -8.48 -12.41 5.55
C LEU A 117 -9.87 -12.87 5.14
N ALA A 118 -10.58 -13.57 6.01
CA ALA A 118 -11.92 -14.06 5.74
C ALA A 118 -12.76 -14.13 7.01
N GLU A 119 -14.07 -14.03 6.84
CA GLU A 119 -15.03 -14.37 7.89
C GLU A 119 -15.18 -15.88 7.95
N VAL A 120 -15.32 -16.41 9.16
CA VAL A 120 -15.57 -17.84 9.39
C VAL A 120 -17.04 -18.01 9.75
N GLU A 121 -17.78 -18.71 8.89
CA GLU A 121 -19.22 -18.91 9.09
C GLU A 121 -19.53 -19.57 10.44
N PRO A 122 -20.71 -19.33 11.05
CA PRO A 122 -21.14 -20.12 12.19
C PRO A 122 -21.35 -21.59 11.77
N LEU A 123 -21.08 -22.53 12.68
CA LEU A 123 -21.47 -23.93 12.49
C LEU A 123 -23.01 -23.99 12.40
N LEU A 124 -23.53 -24.45 11.27
CA LEU A 124 -24.97 -24.73 11.16
C LEU A 124 -25.29 -25.99 11.98
N PRO A 125 -26.32 -25.97 12.85
CA PRO A 125 -26.68 -27.12 13.70
C PRO A 125 -27.00 -28.41 12.95
N GLU A 126 -27.39 -28.31 11.66
CA GLU A 126 -27.86 -29.44 10.84
C GLU A 126 -26.81 -29.95 9.85
N ALA A 127 -25.56 -29.49 9.93
CA ALA A 127 -24.51 -29.99 9.05
C ALA A 127 -24.22 -31.47 9.36
N SER A 128 -24.29 -32.33 8.34
CA SER A 128 -23.82 -33.72 8.37
C SER A 128 -22.49 -33.84 9.14
N PRO A 129 -22.21 -34.96 9.84
CA PRO A 129 -20.92 -35.19 10.52
C PRO A 129 -19.69 -35.00 9.60
N HIS A 130 -19.89 -35.07 8.28
CA HIS A 130 -18.85 -34.85 7.27
C HIS A 130 -18.80 -33.42 6.69
N ALA A 131 -19.73 -32.54 7.09
CA ALA A 131 -19.81 -31.12 6.73
C ALA A 131 -19.34 -30.20 7.88
N CYS A 132 -18.56 -30.72 8.83
CA CYS A 132 -18.08 -30.02 10.02
C CYS A 132 -16.86 -29.11 9.75
N GLN A 133 -16.93 -28.29 8.69
CA GLN A 133 -15.97 -27.21 8.46
C GLN A 133 -16.76 -25.95 8.16
N ARG A 134 -16.59 -24.92 9.00
CA ARG A 134 -17.12 -23.59 8.69
C ARG A 134 -16.46 -23.14 7.39
N ARG A 135 -17.25 -22.75 6.39
CA ARG A 135 -16.70 -22.17 5.17
C ARG A 135 -16.14 -20.79 5.52
N THR A 136 -15.10 -20.40 4.80
CA THR A 136 -14.65 -19.01 4.83
C THR A 136 -15.38 -18.23 3.75
N ARG A 137 -15.78 -16.99 4.05
CA ARG A 137 -16.47 -16.09 3.12
C ARG A 137 -15.87 -14.70 3.18
N GLU A 138 -16.29 -13.87 2.23
CA GLU A 138 -15.87 -12.47 2.11
C GLU A 138 -14.34 -12.35 2.15
N HIS A 139 -13.63 -13.06 1.28
CA HIS A 139 -12.17 -13.02 1.27
C HIS A 139 -11.65 -11.63 0.88
N THR A 140 -10.58 -11.18 1.53
CA THR A 140 -9.77 -10.07 1.03
C THR A 140 -8.31 -10.46 1.02
N THR A 141 -7.61 -10.06 -0.03
CA THR A 141 -6.22 -10.40 -0.29
C THR A 141 -5.35 -9.14 -0.34
N PHE A 142 -4.17 -9.23 0.27
CA PHE A 142 -3.12 -8.23 0.18
C PHE A 142 -1.79 -8.91 -0.17
N SER A 143 -1.05 -8.41 -1.16
CA SER A 143 0.20 -9.03 -1.61
C SER A 143 1.28 -7.99 -1.91
N ARG A 144 2.51 -8.25 -1.47
CA ARG A 144 3.69 -7.42 -1.76
C ARG A 144 4.97 -8.25 -1.89
N LEU A 145 5.85 -7.82 -2.79
CA LEU A 145 7.25 -8.18 -2.82
C LEU A 145 7.99 -7.32 -1.78
N SER A 146 8.27 -7.90 -0.63
CA SER A 146 9.04 -7.28 0.46
C SER A 146 9.60 -8.35 1.41
N ASP A 147 10.48 -7.92 2.32
CA ASP A 147 10.78 -8.71 3.51
C ASP A 147 9.53 -8.85 4.41
N ALA A 148 9.63 -9.69 5.45
CA ALA A 148 8.51 -10.04 6.31
C ALA A 148 8.07 -8.89 7.23
N GLU A 149 9.01 -8.08 7.72
CA GLU A 149 8.73 -6.97 8.63
C GLU A 149 7.98 -5.87 7.88
N THR A 150 8.54 -5.43 6.74
CA THR A 150 7.87 -4.46 5.85
C THR A 150 6.51 -4.97 5.39
N PHE A 151 6.36 -6.27 5.10
CA PHE A 151 5.07 -6.84 4.72
C PHE A 151 4.04 -6.73 5.85
N SER A 152 4.46 -7.04 7.09
CA SER A 152 3.63 -6.92 8.29
C SER A 152 3.05 -5.52 8.42
N ASP A 153 3.91 -4.50 8.33
CA ASP A 153 3.49 -3.10 8.42
C ASP A 153 2.51 -2.74 7.31
N LEU A 154 2.87 -3.04 6.05
CA LEU A 154 2.08 -2.66 4.88
C LEU A 154 0.66 -3.25 4.87
N CYS A 155 0.49 -4.49 5.35
CA CYS A 155 -0.81 -5.14 5.36
C CYS A 155 -1.71 -4.73 6.55
N SER A 156 -1.16 -4.01 7.53
CA SER A 156 -1.89 -3.54 8.73
C SER A 156 -3.17 -2.77 8.38
N GLY A 157 -3.11 -1.94 7.34
CA GLY A 157 -4.29 -1.19 6.87
C GLY A 157 -5.46 -2.11 6.50
N GLU A 158 -5.17 -3.22 5.82
CA GLU A 158 -6.19 -4.18 5.41
C GLU A 158 -6.67 -5.05 6.59
N ILE A 159 -5.77 -5.39 7.52
CA ILE A 159 -6.11 -6.06 8.79
C ILE A 159 -7.09 -5.21 9.61
N SER A 160 -6.78 -3.93 9.81
CA SER A 160 -7.63 -3.00 10.56
C SER A 160 -8.97 -2.72 9.86
N ARG A 161 -8.95 -2.60 8.53
CA ARG A 161 -10.16 -2.42 7.73
C ARG A 161 -11.11 -3.63 7.85
N ARG A 162 -10.55 -4.84 7.96
CA ARG A 162 -11.31 -6.09 8.21
C ARG A 162 -11.69 -6.31 9.67
N GLY A 163 -11.16 -5.50 10.60
CA GLY A 163 -11.48 -5.59 12.02
C GLY A 163 -10.95 -6.85 12.70
N ILE A 164 -9.82 -7.39 12.23
CA ILE A 164 -9.18 -8.57 12.84
C ILE A 164 -8.83 -8.32 14.32
N GLU A 165 -8.48 -7.11 14.69
CA GLU A 165 -8.14 -6.70 16.06
C GLU A 165 -9.37 -6.71 16.99
N ARG A 166 -10.57 -6.53 16.43
CA ARG A 166 -11.83 -6.48 17.17
C ARG A 166 -12.65 -7.77 17.07
N ALA A 167 -12.24 -8.71 16.23
CA ALA A 167 -12.89 -10.01 16.12
C ALA A 167 -12.82 -10.76 17.48
N PRO A 168 -13.91 -11.43 17.89
CA PRO A 168 -13.95 -12.15 19.16
C PRO A 168 -12.97 -13.32 19.20
N GLN A 169 -12.72 -13.95 18.05
CA GLN A 169 -11.77 -15.04 17.86
C GLN A 169 -11.18 -14.96 16.46
N VAL A 170 -9.91 -15.32 16.35
CA VAL A 170 -9.19 -15.40 15.09
C VAL A 170 -8.45 -16.72 15.02
N CYS A 171 -8.52 -17.41 13.88
CA CYS A 171 -7.63 -18.52 13.58
C CYS A 171 -6.58 -18.10 12.54
N ALA A 172 -5.34 -18.55 12.73
CA ALA A 172 -4.23 -18.35 11.81
C ALA A 172 -3.84 -19.70 11.20
N ILE A 173 -4.11 -19.91 9.91
CA ILE A 173 -3.88 -21.19 9.21
C ILE A 173 -2.76 -21.04 8.20
N GLN A 174 -1.62 -21.68 8.46
CA GLN A 174 -0.35 -21.36 7.80
C GLN A 174 0.57 -22.59 7.72
N ASP A 175 1.60 -22.54 6.88
CA ASP A 175 2.61 -23.60 6.69
C ASP A 175 3.65 -23.69 7.84
N GLY A 176 3.46 -22.87 8.89
CA GLY A 176 4.36 -22.83 10.04
C GLY A 176 5.74 -22.23 9.79
N ALA A 177 6.00 -21.48 8.70
CA ALA A 177 7.26 -20.79 8.53
C ALA A 177 7.57 -19.84 9.71
N ILE A 178 8.85 -19.61 10.02
CA ILE A 178 9.25 -18.84 11.21
C ILE A 178 8.72 -17.40 11.14
N TRP A 179 8.80 -16.76 9.97
CA TRP A 179 8.35 -15.37 9.81
C TRP A 179 6.83 -15.24 10.01
N LEU A 180 6.07 -16.29 9.69
CA LEU A 180 4.63 -16.34 9.90
C LEU A 180 4.25 -16.39 11.38
N GLN A 181 5.08 -17.03 12.21
CA GLN A 181 4.89 -17.01 13.66
C GLN A 181 5.02 -15.57 14.19
N GLY A 182 6.07 -14.85 13.82
CA GLY A 182 6.27 -13.46 14.22
C GLY A 182 5.19 -12.51 13.65
N PHE A 183 4.73 -12.77 12.43
CA PHE A 183 3.62 -12.05 11.81
C PHE A 183 2.32 -12.19 12.61
N VAL A 184 1.98 -13.41 13.03
CA VAL A 184 0.80 -13.65 13.88
C VAL A 184 0.97 -13.01 15.26
N ASP A 185 2.16 -13.07 15.86
CA ASP A 185 2.44 -12.39 17.13
C ASP A 185 2.22 -10.87 17.04
N GLY A 186 2.65 -10.25 15.94
CA GLY A 186 2.52 -8.81 15.73
C GLY A 186 1.07 -8.32 15.54
N HIS A 187 0.22 -9.10 14.86
CA HIS A 187 -1.14 -8.67 14.53
C HIS A 187 -2.23 -9.26 15.41
N ARG A 188 -2.06 -10.50 15.88
CA ARG A 188 -3.07 -11.23 16.64
C ARG A 188 -2.44 -12.35 17.47
N HIS A 189 -1.68 -11.98 18.50
CA HIS A 189 -0.96 -12.91 19.38
C HIS A 189 -1.84 -14.00 20.04
N ASP A 190 -3.12 -13.71 20.28
CA ASP A 190 -4.11 -14.64 20.84
C ASP A 190 -4.82 -15.51 19.78
N ALA A 191 -4.40 -15.45 18.52
CA ALA A 191 -4.98 -16.25 17.45
C ALA A 191 -4.74 -17.76 17.67
N VAL A 192 -5.75 -18.57 17.36
CA VAL A 192 -5.62 -20.03 17.29
C VAL A 192 -4.73 -20.38 16.11
N ARG A 193 -3.50 -20.81 16.37
CA ARG A 193 -2.54 -21.22 15.33
C ARG A 193 -2.81 -22.64 14.89
N ILE A 194 -3.02 -22.82 13.59
CA ILE A 194 -3.33 -24.10 12.97
C ILE A 194 -2.28 -24.33 11.88
N LEU A 195 -1.51 -25.41 12.01
CA LEU A 195 -0.65 -25.87 10.94
C LEU A 195 -1.54 -26.36 9.81
N ASP A 196 -1.27 -25.94 8.58
CA ASP A 196 -1.97 -26.43 7.42
C ASP A 196 -1.88 -27.97 7.30
N PHE A 197 -3.03 -28.63 7.18
CA PHE A 197 -3.10 -30.10 7.15
C PHE A 197 -2.39 -30.70 5.94
N TYR A 198 -2.41 -30.05 4.78
CA TYR A 198 -1.71 -30.53 3.60
C TYR A 198 -0.19 -30.43 3.77
N HIS A 199 0.32 -29.33 4.34
CA HIS A 199 1.74 -29.19 4.68
C HIS A 199 2.16 -30.25 5.70
N ALA A 200 1.38 -30.46 6.77
CA ALA A 200 1.66 -31.54 7.71
C ALA A 200 1.71 -32.91 7.01
N ALA A 201 0.83 -33.15 6.03
CA ALA A 201 0.83 -34.38 5.25
C ALA A 201 2.07 -34.55 4.37
N GLU A 202 2.63 -33.48 3.80
CA GLU A 202 3.90 -33.52 3.04
C GLU A 202 5.06 -33.98 3.92
N TYR A 203 5.16 -33.50 5.16
CA TYR A 203 6.19 -33.96 6.10
C TYR A 203 6.03 -35.44 6.47
N VAL A 204 4.80 -35.92 6.63
CA VAL A 204 4.54 -37.35 6.87
C VAL A 204 4.87 -38.19 5.64
N SER A 205 4.56 -37.70 4.43
CA SER A 205 4.90 -38.35 3.16
C SER A 205 6.42 -38.45 2.98
N ALA A 206 7.16 -37.39 3.27
CA ALA A 206 8.61 -37.39 3.20
C ALA A 206 9.26 -38.39 4.17
N ILE A 207 8.67 -38.56 5.37
CA ILE A 207 9.10 -39.63 6.30
C ILE A 207 8.80 -41.02 5.70
N GLU A 208 7.63 -41.21 5.08
CA GLU A 208 7.29 -42.49 4.43
C GLU A 208 8.29 -42.85 3.33
N GLU A 209 8.54 -41.92 2.41
CA GLU A 209 9.42 -42.08 1.26
C GLU A 209 10.84 -42.44 1.72
N GLU A 210 11.36 -41.72 2.71
CA GLU A 210 12.69 -41.97 3.26
C GLU A 210 12.77 -43.32 3.99
N VAL A 211 11.76 -43.70 4.78
CA VAL A 211 11.70 -45.04 5.41
C VAL A 211 11.71 -46.14 4.35
N ARG A 212 10.97 -45.98 3.25
CA ARG A 212 10.97 -46.94 2.14
C ARG A 212 12.34 -47.00 1.44
N ALA A 213 12.98 -45.85 1.22
CA ALA A 213 14.32 -45.77 0.64
C ALA A 213 15.39 -46.48 1.49
N LEU A 214 15.22 -46.47 2.82
CA LEU A 214 16.08 -47.18 3.78
C LEU A 214 15.74 -48.68 3.93
N GLY A 215 14.87 -49.23 3.07
CA GLY A 215 14.48 -50.65 3.09
C GLY A 215 13.35 -50.98 4.07
N GLY A 216 12.67 -49.97 4.61
CA GLY A 216 11.50 -50.15 5.46
C GLY A 216 10.26 -50.61 4.69
N HIS A 217 9.63 -51.69 5.15
CA HIS A 217 8.37 -52.17 4.59
C HIS A 217 7.18 -51.54 5.32
N LEU A 218 6.60 -50.51 4.70
CA LEU A 218 5.34 -49.90 5.15
C LEU A 218 4.17 -50.42 4.31
N PRO A 219 2.99 -50.68 4.90
CA PRO A 219 1.78 -51.06 4.17
C PRO A 219 1.44 -50.07 3.05
N MET A 220 0.74 -50.53 2.00
CA MET A 220 0.38 -49.67 0.85
C MET A 220 -0.48 -48.46 1.26
N LYS A 221 -1.35 -48.62 2.26
CA LYS A 221 -2.23 -47.55 2.80
C LYS A 221 -1.69 -46.91 4.08
N TRP A 222 -0.38 -46.99 4.30
CA TRP A 222 0.21 -46.50 5.55
C TRP A 222 0.00 -44.99 5.72
N LEU A 223 0.31 -44.19 4.69
CA LEU A 223 0.13 -42.74 4.72
C LEU A 223 -1.33 -42.34 4.98
N GLU A 224 -2.26 -42.90 4.20
CA GLU A 224 -3.71 -42.68 4.38
C GLU A 224 -4.14 -42.96 5.83
N GLY A 225 -3.70 -44.08 6.41
CA GLY A 225 -4.03 -44.45 7.78
C GLY A 225 -3.40 -43.52 8.83
N VAL A 226 -2.18 -43.04 8.61
CA VAL A 226 -1.52 -42.08 9.51
C VAL A 226 -2.19 -40.71 9.44
N LEU A 227 -2.47 -40.20 8.24
CA LEU A 227 -3.16 -38.93 8.04
C LEU A 227 -4.59 -38.95 8.58
N HIS A 228 -5.30 -40.08 8.42
CA HIS A 228 -6.62 -40.27 9.03
C HIS A 228 -6.55 -40.15 10.56
N ARG A 229 -5.59 -40.83 11.20
CA ARG A 229 -5.39 -40.71 12.65
C ARG A 229 -4.97 -39.30 13.06
N LEU A 230 -4.08 -38.66 12.30
CA LEU A 230 -3.66 -37.28 12.58
C LEU A 230 -4.87 -36.33 12.58
N LYS A 231 -5.73 -36.45 11.56
CA LYS A 231 -6.92 -35.61 11.39
C LYS A 231 -8.00 -35.85 12.46
N HIS A 232 -8.25 -37.11 12.82
CA HIS A 232 -9.42 -37.49 13.63
C HIS A 232 -9.09 -37.81 15.09
N ASP A 233 -7.88 -38.27 15.38
CA ASP A 233 -7.43 -38.67 16.73
C ASP A 233 -6.35 -37.72 17.31
N GLY A 234 -5.80 -36.83 16.49
CA GLY A 234 -4.79 -35.85 16.89
C GLY A 234 -3.34 -36.35 16.80
N PRO A 235 -2.36 -35.49 17.13
CA PRO A 235 -0.96 -35.71 16.77
C PRO A 235 -0.22 -36.65 17.72
N SER A 236 -0.61 -36.77 18.99
CA SER A 236 0.25 -37.40 20.01
C SER A 236 0.57 -38.89 19.74
N ARG A 237 -0.39 -39.69 19.24
CA ARG A 237 -0.13 -41.08 18.84
C ARG A 237 0.63 -41.18 17.52
N VAL A 238 0.36 -40.26 16.59
CA VAL A 238 1.04 -40.18 15.30
C VAL A 238 2.52 -39.83 15.50
N LEU A 239 2.82 -38.79 16.27
CA LEU A 239 4.17 -38.35 16.58
C LEU A 239 4.98 -39.46 17.28
N LYS A 240 4.39 -40.19 18.24
CA LYS A 240 5.05 -41.37 18.84
C LYS A 240 5.39 -42.44 17.81
N HIS A 241 4.46 -42.74 16.89
CA HIS A 241 4.69 -43.70 15.81
C HIS A 241 5.79 -43.23 14.84
N LEU A 242 5.80 -41.95 14.48
CA LEU A 242 6.84 -41.37 13.63
C LEU A 242 8.21 -41.36 14.33
N SER A 243 8.28 -41.00 15.62
CA SER A 243 9.51 -41.07 16.41
C SER A 243 10.10 -42.47 16.43
N TRP A 244 9.26 -43.49 16.65
CA TRP A 244 9.70 -44.88 16.60
C TRP A 244 10.26 -45.29 15.23
N LEU A 245 9.65 -44.83 14.13
CA LEU A 245 10.19 -45.06 12.78
C LEU A 245 11.57 -44.41 12.62
N VAL A 246 11.73 -43.16 13.04
CA VAL A 246 13.01 -42.45 12.95
C VAL A 246 14.10 -43.14 13.79
N GLU A 247 13.77 -43.60 15.00
CA GLU A 247 14.69 -44.37 15.84
C GLU A 247 15.09 -45.71 15.21
N ARG A 248 14.13 -46.41 14.60
CA ARG A 248 14.35 -47.73 14.00
C ARG A 248 15.19 -47.69 12.73
N PHE A 249 14.94 -46.71 11.86
CA PHE A 249 15.60 -46.62 10.55
C PHE A 249 16.86 -45.74 10.55
N GLY A 250 17.22 -45.19 11.71
CA GLY A 250 18.55 -44.62 11.96
C GLY A 250 18.71 -43.15 11.57
N PRO A 251 19.95 -42.61 11.67
CA PRO A 251 20.23 -41.18 11.62
C PRO A 251 20.22 -40.64 10.17
N SER A 252 19.04 -40.64 9.55
CA SER A 252 18.78 -39.87 8.34
C SER A 252 18.48 -38.41 8.74
N PRO A 253 19.26 -37.42 8.24
CA PRO A 253 18.95 -36.01 8.44
C PRO A 253 17.55 -35.63 7.93
N THR A 254 17.08 -36.31 6.88
CA THR A 254 15.73 -36.13 6.32
C THR A 254 14.66 -36.58 7.32
N LEU A 255 14.80 -37.78 7.89
CA LEU A 255 13.87 -38.27 8.92
C LEU A 255 13.85 -37.35 10.15
N GLN A 256 15.03 -36.98 10.65
CA GLN A 256 15.16 -36.14 11.84
C GLN A 256 14.60 -34.74 11.62
N SER A 257 14.86 -34.12 10.46
CA SER A 257 14.38 -32.77 10.17
C SER A 257 12.86 -32.73 10.03
N ASN A 258 12.26 -33.68 9.30
CA ASN A 258 10.81 -33.78 9.13
C ASN A 258 10.09 -34.08 10.46
N LEU A 259 10.60 -35.02 11.26
CA LEU A 259 10.05 -35.30 12.59
C LEU A 259 10.18 -34.09 13.51
N SER A 260 11.34 -33.45 13.55
CA SER A 260 11.57 -32.26 14.38
C SER A 260 10.64 -31.11 14.01
N TYR A 261 10.35 -30.96 12.72
CA TYR A 261 9.39 -29.97 12.24
C TYR A 261 7.98 -30.22 12.81
N LEU A 262 7.51 -31.47 12.77
CA LEU A 262 6.18 -31.86 13.27
C LEU A 262 6.11 -31.79 14.80
N LEU A 263 7.13 -32.26 15.52
CA LEU A 263 7.19 -32.22 16.98
C LEU A 263 7.10 -30.78 17.52
N LYS A 264 7.80 -29.83 16.89
CA LYS A 264 7.74 -28.40 17.26
C LYS A 264 6.34 -27.78 17.10
N ARG A 265 5.44 -28.46 16.38
CA ARG A 265 4.11 -27.96 16.01
C ARG A 265 2.99 -28.86 16.53
N GLU A 266 3.25 -29.71 17.52
CA GLU A 266 2.23 -30.58 18.11
C GLU A 266 0.97 -29.80 18.55
N GLU A 267 1.16 -28.63 19.16
CA GLU A 267 0.06 -27.76 19.59
C GLU A 267 -0.74 -27.16 18.43
N GLN A 268 -0.14 -27.05 17.24
CA GLN A 268 -0.76 -26.51 16.01
C GLN A 268 -1.42 -27.60 15.16
N MET A 269 -1.28 -28.88 15.53
CA MET A 269 -1.84 -30.03 14.82
C MET A 269 -3.01 -30.68 15.57
N GLN A 270 -3.66 -29.95 16.48
CA GLN A 270 -4.82 -30.43 17.24
C GLN A 270 -6.11 -30.42 16.39
N TYR A 271 -6.05 -31.04 15.20
CA TYR A 271 -7.12 -31.02 14.19
C TYR A 271 -8.49 -31.44 14.72
N PRO A 272 -8.65 -32.47 15.58
CA PRO A 272 -9.96 -32.82 16.12
C PRO A 272 -10.59 -31.68 16.92
N LEU A 273 -9.78 -30.92 17.69
CA LEU A 273 -10.26 -29.77 18.45
C LEU A 273 -10.65 -28.62 17.52
N TYR A 274 -9.86 -28.37 16.47
CA TYR A 274 -10.16 -27.33 15.49
C TYR A 274 -11.45 -27.63 14.73
N GLN A 275 -11.63 -28.87 14.28
CA GLN A 275 -12.84 -29.31 13.59
C GLN A 275 -14.07 -29.23 14.51
N ALA A 276 -13.94 -29.63 15.78
CA ALA A 276 -15.03 -29.50 16.76
C ALA A 276 -15.41 -28.04 17.03
N ALA A 277 -14.44 -27.12 17.03
CA ALA A 277 -14.69 -25.68 17.09
C ALA A 277 -15.22 -25.09 15.76
N GLY A 278 -15.11 -25.86 14.68
CA GLY A 278 -15.51 -25.52 13.31
C GLY A 278 -14.45 -24.77 12.52
N TRP A 279 -13.23 -24.63 13.02
CA TRP A 279 -12.15 -23.95 12.31
C TRP A 279 -11.76 -24.67 11.01
N PRO A 280 -11.37 -23.92 9.97
CA PRO A 280 -10.71 -24.54 8.83
C PRO A 280 -9.35 -25.09 9.25
N ILE A 281 -8.97 -26.23 8.67
CA ILE A 281 -7.67 -26.88 8.92
C ILE A 281 -6.72 -26.81 7.71
N GLY A 282 -7.14 -26.10 6.66
CA GLY A 282 -6.40 -25.97 5.41
C GLY A 282 -6.24 -24.51 4.99
N SER A 283 -5.08 -24.16 4.44
CA SER A 283 -4.67 -22.85 3.94
C SER A 283 -5.14 -22.60 2.50
N GLY A 284 -6.09 -23.39 1.99
CA GLY A 284 -6.58 -23.28 0.61
C GLY A 284 -7.07 -21.87 0.21
N MET A 285 -7.40 -21.00 1.17
CA MET A 285 -7.70 -19.59 0.89
C MET A 285 -6.49 -18.81 0.36
N VAL A 286 -5.29 -18.98 0.95
CA VAL A 286 -4.07 -18.28 0.48
C VAL A 286 -3.51 -18.93 -0.78
N GLU A 287 -3.60 -20.25 -0.92
CA GLU A 287 -3.28 -20.93 -2.18
C GLU A 287 -4.18 -20.46 -3.34
N SER A 288 -5.47 -20.29 -3.08
CA SER A 288 -6.42 -19.74 -4.06
C SER A 288 -6.07 -18.29 -4.40
N ALA A 289 -5.72 -17.47 -3.41
CA ALA A 289 -5.27 -16.10 -3.64
C ALA A 289 -3.99 -16.05 -4.46
N HIS A 290 -3.02 -16.94 -4.21
CA HIS A 290 -1.83 -17.09 -5.06
C HIS A 290 -2.19 -17.35 -6.52
N LYS A 291 -3.18 -18.21 -6.78
CA LYS A 291 -3.65 -18.49 -8.15
C LYS A 291 -4.31 -17.26 -8.78
N ARG A 292 -5.20 -16.57 -8.06
CA ARG A 292 -5.99 -15.43 -8.59
C ARG A 292 -5.20 -14.12 -8.71
N VAL A 293 -4.21 -13.89 -7.85
CA VAL A 293 -3.40 -12.66 -7.81
C VAL A 293 -2.08 -12.88 -8.54
N LEU A 294 -1.19 -13.72 -7.99
CA LEU A 294 0.17 -13.88 -8.52
C LEU A 294 0.18 -14.67 -9.83
N GLN A 295 -0.40 -15.87 -9.84
CA GLN A 295 -0.31 -16.74 -11.02
C GLN A 295 -1.10 -16.20 -12.20
N ALA A 296 -2.17 -15.45 -11.94
CA ALA A 296 -2.97 -14.82 -12.99
C ALA A 296 -2.16 -13.85 -13.86
N ARG A 297 -1.07 -13.25 -13.36
CA ARG A 297 -0.33 -12.24 -14.13
C ARG A 297 1.18 -12.23 -13.99
N LEU A 298 1.71 -12.62 -12.83
CA LEU A 298 3.14 -12.55 -12.51
C LEU A 298 3.87 -13.88 -12.69
N LYS A 299 3.16 -15.02 -12.79
CA LYS A 299 3.75 -16.35 -13.02
C LYS A 299 3.27 -16.90 -14.37
N GLY A 300 4.22 -17.17 -15.27
CA GLY A 300 3.94 -17.70 -16.60
C GLY A 300 5.25 -17.96 -17.36
N ALA A 301 5.15 -18.71 -18.47
CA ALA A 301 6.32 -19.06 -19.26
C ALA A 301 7.08 -17.80 -19.73
N GLY A 302 8.37 -17.71 -19.38
CA GLY A 302 9.25 -16.60 -19.75
C GLY A 302 8.93 -15.25 -19.07
N MET A 303 8.01 -15.20 -18.11
CA MET A 303 7.68 -13.96 -17.41
C MET A 303 8.80 -13.57 -16.45
N GLN A 304 9.27 -12.33 -16.59
CA GLN A 304 10.31 -11.74 -15.76
C GLN A 304 10.01 -10.25 -15.58
N TRP A 305 10.10 -9.77 -14.35
CA TRP A 305 9.63 -8.44 -13.98
C TRP A 305 10.77 -7.50 -13.60
N ALA A 306 10.61 -6.21 -13.87
CA ALA A 306 11.43 -5.23 -13.16
C ALA A 306 10.95 -5.14 -11.72
N ASP A 307 11.89 -5.09 -10.77
CA ASP A 307 11.64 -5.01 -9.32
C ASP A 307 10.57 -3.97 -8.97
N HIS A 308 10.77 -2.73 -9.43
CA HIS A 308 9.88 -1.59 -9.19
C HIS A 308 8.51 -1.65 -9.90
N ASN A 309 8.22 -2.71 -10.66
CA ASN A 309 6.92 -2.93 -11.31
C ASN A 309 6.17 -4.14 -10.73
N VAL A 310 6.79 -4.95 -9.88
CA VAL A 310 6.15 -6.12 -9.26
C VAL A 310 5.00 -5.66 -8.36
N ASN A 311 5.27 -4.77 -7.40
CA ASN A 311 4.25 -4.29 -6.47
C ASN A 311 3.15 -3.46 -7.15
N ALA A 312 3.50 -2.67 -8.15
CA ALA A 312 2.53 -1.97 -8.99
C ALA A 312 1.54 -2.94 -9.65
N MET A 313 2.03 -4.06 -10.18
CA MET A 313 1.16 -5.09 -10.75
C MET A 313 0.36 -5.83 -9.67
N LEU A 314 0.99 -6.18 -8.54
CA LEU A 314 0.30 -6.82 -7.41
C LEU A 314 -0.85 -5.95 -6.89
N ALA A 315 -0.67 -4.63 -6.78
CA ALA A 315 -1.72 -3.70 -6.34
C ALA A 315 -2.94 -3.70 -7.27
N LEU A 316 -2.73 -3.75 -8.60
CA LEU A 316 -3.83 -3.90 -9.55
C LEU A 316 -4.50 -5.27 -9.42
N ARG A 317 -3.72 -6.33 -9.23
CA ARG A 317 -4.25 -7.69 -9.07
C ARG A 317 -5.05 -7.86 -7.78
N THR A 318 -4.61 -7.30 -6.66
CA THR A 318 -5.35 -7.33 -5.39
C THR A 318 -6.63 -6.51 -5.49
N MET A 319 -6.58 -5.33 -6.11
CA MET A 319 -7.77 -4.50 -6.37
C MET A 319 -8.85 -5.27 -7.16
N ILE A 320 -8.43 -6.01 -8.18
CA ILE A 320 -9.31 -6.88 -8.97
C ILE A 320 -9.84 -8.04 -8.13
N ASP A 321 -8.95 -8.74 -7.42
CA ASP A 321 -9.27 -9.93 -6.64
C ASP A 321 -10.24 -9.65 -5.48
N ASN A 322 -10.12 -8.46 -4.91
CA ASN A 322 -10.97 -7.95 -3.84
C ASN A 322 -12.30 -7.39 -4.33
N VAL A 323 -12.55 -7.39 -5.65
CA VAL A 323 -13.75 -6.82 -6.29
C VAL A 323 -13.90 -5.32 -5.97
N ARG A 324 -12.77 -4.60 -5.86
CA ARG A 324 -12.73 -3.16 -5.53
C ARG A 324 -12.31 -2.27 -6.69
N TRP A 325 -12.28 -2.82 -7.90
CA TRP A 325 -11.88 -2.08 -9.10
C TRP A 325 -12.57 -0.73 -9.21
N GLU A 326 -13.89 -0.67 -9.14
CA GLU A 326 -14.61 0.59 -9.32
C GLU A 326 -14.21 1.61 -8.25
N GLN A 327 -14.30 1.25 -6.97
CA GLN A 327 -13.99 2.14 -5.85
C GLN A 327 -12.52 2.63 -5.90
N GLU A 328 -11.56 1.71 -5.89
CA GLU A 328 -10.14 2.05 -5.83
C GLU A 328 -9.67 2.75 -7.12
N TRP A 329 -10.30 2.47 -8.27
CA TRP A 329 -10.00 3.19 -9.51
C TRP A 329 -10.47 4.64 -9.46
N GLN A 330 -11.65 4.91 -8.88
CA GLN A 330 -12.13 6.28 -8.67
C GLN A 330 -11.22 7.02 -7.69
N GLU A 331 -10.88 6.42 -6.54
CA GLU A 331 -9.95 7.01 -5.56
C GLU A 331 -8.59 7.35 -6.20
N ARG A 332 -8.04 6.43 -7.00
CA ARG A 332 -6.82 6.65 -7.79
C ARG A 332 -6.97 7.83 -8.75
N ARG A 333 -8.09 7.92 -9.47
CA ARG A 333 -8.35 9.01 -10.42
C ARG A 333 -8.41 10.35 -9.69
N ASP A 334 -9.16 10.42 -8.59
CA ASP A 334 -9.33 11.65 -7.82
C ASP A 334 -8.01 12.11 -7.22
N PHE A 335 -7.22 11.19 -6.67
CA PHE A 335 -5.87 11.48 -6.21
C PHE A 335 -4.97 12.00 -7.35
N SER A 336 -5.04 11.40 -8.54
CA SER A 336 -4.27 11.86 -9.70
C SER A 336 -4.65 13.28 -10.11
N LEU A 337 -5.96 13.59 -10.14
CA LEU A 337 -6.47 14.92 -10.47
C LEU A 337 -6.05 15.96 -9.42
N GLN A 338 -6.10 15.61 -8.14
CA GLN A 338 -5.64 16.47 -7.05
C GLN A 338 -4.14 16.79 -7.18
N GLN A 339 -3.30 15.78 -7.38
CA GLN A 339 -1.86 15.96 -7.60
C GLN A 339 -1.57 16.86 -8.80
N GLN A 340 -2.31 16.71 -9.90
CA GLN A 340 -2.17 17.56 -11.07
C GLN A 340 -2.59 19.01 -10.79
N HIS A 341 -3.65 19.22 -10.01
CA HIS A 341 -4.10 20.53 -9.58
C HIS A 341 -3.05 21.22 -8.72
N GLU A 342 -2.55 20.55 -7.69
CA GLU A 342 -1.51 21.05 -6.78
C GLU A 342 -0.24 21.43 -7.54
N GLN A 343 0.22 20.56 -8.46
CA GLN A 343 1.39 20.85 -9.30
C GLN A 343 1.17 22.08 -10.20
N ALA A 344 -0.03 22.26 -10.75
CA ALA A 344 -0.34 23.41 -11.57
C ALA A 344 -0.38 24.70 -10.77
N CYS A 345 -0.99 24.69 -9.58
CA CYS A 345 -0.98 25.81 -8.65
C CYS A 345 0.46 26.18 -8.25
N ALA A 346 1.28 25.20 -7.89
CA ALA A 346 2.70 25.43 -7.56
C ALA A 346 3.49 26.02 -8.73
N ARG A 347 3.22 25.59 -9.97
CA ARG A 347 3.84 26.17 -11.17
C ARG A 347 3.42 27.62 -11.38
N GLN A 348 2.13 27.92 -11.25
CA GLN A 348 1.61 29.28 -11.37
C GLN A 348 2.21 30.21 -10.31
N SER A 349 2.28 29.77 -9.04
CA SER A 349 2.93 30.53 -7.98
C SER A 349 4.41 30.78 -8.28
N ARG A 350 5.15 29.80 -8.79
CA ARG A 350 6.56 29.97 -9.20
C ARG A 350 6.71 30.96 -10.36
N GLN A 351 5.80 30.94 -11.35
CA GLN A 351 5.80 31.89 -12.46
C GLN A 351 5.49 33.31 -11.98
N GLN A 352 4.49 33.48 -11.11
CA GLN A 352 4.16 34.77 -10.50
C GLN A 352 5.35 35.31 -9.69
N GLN A 353 5.98 34.46 -8.88
CA GLN A 353 7.17 34.86 -8.11
C GLN A 353 8.32 35.31 -9.01
N LYS A 354 8.61 34.58 -10.09
CA LYS A 354 9.63 34.98 -11.07
C LYS A 354 9.28 36.30 -11.78
N ALA A 355 8.02 36.51 -12.11
CA ALA A 355 7.56 37.77 -12.71
C ALA A 355 7.73 38.94 -11.74
N ILE A 356 7.36 38.75 -10.46
CA ILE A 356 7.58 39.74 -9.40
C ILE A 356 9.07 40.04 -9.23
N GLU A 357 9.94 39.03 -9.18
CA GLU A 357 11.38 39.21 -9.05
C GLU A 357 12.00 39.93 -10.25
N THR A 358 11.47 39.70 -11.45
CA THR A 358 11.90 40.40 -12.67
C THR A 358 11.42 41.86 -12.70
N LEU A 359 10.20 42.14 -12.21
CA LEU A 359 9.62 43.49 -12.17
C LEU A 359 10.19 44.35 -11.03
N LYS A 360 10.55 43.76 -9.89
CA LYS A 360 11.11 44.46 -8.72
C LYS A 360 12.21 45.48 -9.06
N PRO A 361 13.29 45.13 -9.80
CA PRO A 361 14.33 46.10 -10.15
C PRO A 361 13.85 47.17 -11.13
N LEU A 362 12.92 46.84 -12.04
CA LEU A 362 12.35 47.80 -13.00
C LEU A 362 11.49 48.85 -12.30
N VAL A 363 10.64 48.42 -11.36
CA VAL A 363 9.83 49.31 -10.52
C VAL A 363 10.72 50.18 -9.63
N ALA A 364 11.75 49.60 -9.00
CA ALA A 364 12.71 50.37 -8.20
C ALA A 364 13.43 51.44 -9.04
N ARG A 365 13.85 51.10 -10.26
CA ARG A 365 14.52 52.02 -11.18
C ARG A 365 13.58 53.13 -11.65
N PHE A 366 12.32 52.81 -11.96
CA PHE A 366 11.30 53.79 -12.32
C PHE A 366 11.02 54.78 -11.17
N LEU A 367 10.86 54.29 -9.93
CA LEU A 367 10.68 55.13 -8.76
C LEU A 367 11.88 56.05 -8.50
N LEU A 368 13.10 55.54 -8.67
CA LEU A 368 14.32 56.35 -8.59
C LEU A 368 14.35 57.45 -9.66
N LEU A 369 14.03 57.14 -10.91
CA LEU A 369 13.94 58.11 -12.01
C LEU A 369 12.89 59.21 -11.72
N GLN A 370 11.72 58.82 -11.22
CA GLN A 370 10.65 59.75 -10.87
C GLN A 370 11.08 60.71 -9.75
N ALA A 371 11.77 60.20 -8.71
CA ALA A 371 12.33 61.03 -7.64
C ALA A 371 13.38 62.01 -8.16
N HIS A 372 14.26 61.59 -9.08
CA HIS A 372 15.26 62.47 -9.71
C HIS A 372 14.60 63.58 -10.55
N CYS A 373 13.57 63.27 -11.34
CA CYS A 373 12.83 64.28 -12.10
C CYS A 373 12.11 65.30 -11.21
N GLN A 374 11.56 64.87 -10.07
CA GLN A 374 10.93 65.79 -9.11
C GLN A 374 11.96 66.71 -8.43
N LEU A 375 13.12 66.19 -8.07
CA LEU A 375 14.24 66.97 -7.53
C LEU A 375 14.76 67.99 -8.56
N ALA A 376 14.96 67.58 -9.81
CA ALA A 376 15.39 68.46 -10.89
C ALA A 376 14.35 69.55 -11.18
N SER A 377 13.06 69.21 -11.20
CA SER A 377 11.97 70.20 -11.39
C SER A 377 11.92 71.21 -10.24
N ARG A 378 12.09 70.75 -8.99
CA ARG A 378 12.20 71.64 -7.81
C ARG A 378 13.42 72.55 -7.89
N ALA A 379 14.57 72.03 -8.33
CA ALA A 379 15.79 72.82 -8.50
C ALA A 379 15.63 73.88 -9.60
N LEU A 380 15.00 73.54 -10.73
CA LEU A 380 14.67 74.48 -11.80
C LEU A 380 13.70 75.57 -11.34
N LEU A 381 12.65 75.21 -10.60
CA LEU A 381 11.72 76.18 -10.01
C LEU A 381 12.40 77.09 -8.98
N ALA A 382 13.33 76.56 -8.19
CA ALA A 382 14.13 77.35 -7.24
C ALA A 382 15.13 78.28 -7.96
N ALA A 383 15.71 77.86 -9.09
CA ALA A 383 16.60 78.67 -9.92
C ALA A 383 15.84 79.75 -10.72
N ALA A 384 14.58 79.51 -11.06
CA ALA A 384 13.68 80.47 -11.71
C ALA A 384 12.99 81.43 -10.72
N ALA A 385 13.23 81.28 -9.42
CA ALA A 385 12.72 82.21 -8.43
C ALA A 385 13.39 83.58 -8.62
N PRO A 386 12.60 84.68 -8.65
CA PRO A 386 13.17 86.01 -8.79
C PRO A 386 14.12 86.31 -7.62
N PRO A 387 15.22 87.04 -7.84
CA PRO A 387 16.17 87.35 -6.79
C PRO A 387 15.44 88.03 -5.61
N PRO A 388 15.79 87.72 -4.36
CA PRO A 388 15.15 88.32 -3.21
C PRO A 388 15.30 89.84 -3.29
N SER A 389 14.17 90.53 -3.28
CA SER A 389 14.12 91.99 -3.23
C SER A 389 14.98 92.50 -2.07
N PRO A 390 15.77 93.58 -2.23
CA PRO A 390 16.65 94.06 -1.18
C PRO A 390 15.82 94.37 0.07
N ARG A 391 16.23 93.79 1.21
CA ARG A 391 15.61 94.03 2.51
C ARG A 391 15.61 95.55 2.77
N ARG A 392 14.44 96.18 2.66
CA ARG A 392 14.21 97.51 3.25
C ARG A 392 14.44 97.37 4.75
N ARG A 393 15.44 98.09 5.28
CA ARG A 393 15.53 98.40 6.71
C ARG A 393 14.29 99.22 7.05
N SER A 394 13.30 98.64 7.74
CA SER A 394 12.22 99.42 8.32
C SER A 394 12.67 99.98 9.67
N ALA A 395 12.32 101.23 9.87
CA ALA A 395 12.78 102.11 10.93
C ALA A 395 12.46 101.61 12.35
N PHE A 396 13.34 102.00 13.27
CA PHE A 396 13.09 102.13 14.70
C PHE A 396 11.68 102.67 14.95
N ASN A 397 10.86 101.92 15.70
CA ASN A 397 9.57 102.39 16.20
C ASN A 397 9.67 102.59 17.72
N PRO A 398 9.70 103.84 18.24
CA PRO A 398 10.04 104.15 19.63
C PRO A 398 8.82 104.15 20.57
N TRP A 399 7.83 103.28 20.34
CA TRP A 399 6.65 103.16 21.21
C TRP A 399 6.17 101.71 21.31
N ARG A 400 6.90 100.86 22.03
CA ARG A 400 6.32 99.73 22.74
C ARG A 400 6.90 99.69 24.15
N GLY A 401 6.06 100.05 25.10
CA GLY A 401 6.36 100.01 26.52
C GLY A 401 6.58 98.59 27.03
N ASP A 402 7.54 98.50 27.94
CA ASP A 402 7.80 97.40 28.84
C ASP A 402 6.58 97.13 29.74
N PRO A 403 6.22 95.86 29.96
CA PRO A 403 5.93 95.45 31.32
C PRO A 403 6.65 94.14 31.67
N SER A 404 7.81 94.29 32.28
CA SER A 404 8.36 93.37 33.25
C SER A 404 7.31 93.05 34.33
N LYS A 405 7.10 91.74 34.56
CA LYS A 405 6.80 91.05 35.85
C LYS A 405 5.84 89.87 35.66
N ALA A 406 6.37 88.65 35.75
CA ALA A 406 5.87 87.63 36.70
C ALA A 406 6.83 86.42 36.75
N PHE A 407 7.01 85.92 37.96
CA PHE A 407 8.05 85.03 38.49
C PHE A 407 8.09 83.60 37.95
N PRO A 408 9.21 82.87 38.19
CA PRO A 408 9.38 81.45 37.87
C PRO A 408 8.90 80.55 39.01
N LEU A 409 8.54 79.30 38.68
CA LEU A 409 8.44 78.21 39.64
C LEU A 409 9.27 77.01 39.16
N GLN A 410 10.26 76.67 39.97
CA GLN A 410 10.95 75.38 39.99
C GLN A 410 9.98 74.29 40.46
N ALA A 411 10.16 73.05 39.98
CA ALA A 411 10.78 71.97 40.77
C ALA A 411 10.25 70.56 40.45
N LYS A 412 11.23 69.64 40.38
CA LYS A 412 11.24 68.24 40.81
C LYS A 412 10.78 67.12 39.84
N LYS A 413 11.82 66.33 39.53
CA LYS A 413 11.93 64.86 39.42
C LYS A 413 11.15 64.15 38.32
#